data_AF-A0A1B1A9S2-F1
#
_entry.id   AF-A0A1B1A9S2-F1
#
_cell.length_a   1.000
_cell.length_b   1.000
_cell.length_c   1.000
_cell.angle_alpha   90.00
_cell.angle_beta   90.00
_cell.angle_gamma   90.00
#
_symmetry.space_group_name_H-M   'P 1'
#
loop_
_entity.id
_entity.type
_entity.pdbx_description
1 polymer ?
#
loop_
_entity_poly.entity_id
_entity_poly.type
_entity_poly.pdbx_seq_one_letter_code
_entity_poly.pdbx_strand_id
1 'polypeptide(L)'
;MDLNEILPKHQAVAEKNGHKIVSGNHVIKTRDDRTDKNGQPLKHRDFRYTFECEHGHQFERFMGRYRIAPPCPVCKKNKTADYYAAAALERGFEYVTHYTDNSGPNSQAHVDCRCLECGEVSTFGASNLTRSSVRCRHCEAGGRRNREEASCTYIVKVTMADGQQWVKAGSSRLLQYRLQNIASKNRAAVELVRYTVHPDRPAAYKAEQFFKEQFAAYRIDFDDAVDMGISDGTKEAFQIELLEGLQ
;
A
#
# COMPACT_ATOMS: atom_id res chain seq x y z
N MET A 1 -16.70 36.20 22.82
CA MET A 1 -17.45 35.00 23.23
C MET A 1 -16.66 34.40 24.37
N ASP A 2 -17.31 34.17 25.51
CA ASP A 2 -16.66 33.68 26.73
C ASP A 2 -16.29 32.19 26.56
N LEU A 3 -15.09 31.80 26.96
CA LEU A 3 -14.66 30.40 26.96
C LEU A 3 -15.63 29.53 27.78
N ASN A 4 -16.22 30.10 28.84
CA ASN A 4 -17.20 29.43 29.70
C ASN A 4 -18.50 29.04 28.95
N GLU A 5 -18.89 29.78 27.91
CA GLU A 5 -20.09 29.48 27.11
C GLU A 5 -19.85 28.36 26.09
N ILE A 6 -18.61 28.21 25.63
CA ILE A 6 -18.23 27.30 24.54
C ILE A 6 -17.74 25.95 25.09
N LEU A 7 -17.04 25.96 26.22
CA LEU A 7 -16.41 24.78 26.80
C LEU A 7 -17.39 23.60 27.03
N PRO A 8 -18.63 23.79 27.52
CA PRO A 8 -19.57 22.68 27.69
C PRO A 8 -19.92 21.99 26.35
N LYS A 9 -20.08 22.76 25.28
CA LYS A 9 -20.37 22.22 23.93
C LYS A 9 -19.18 21.42 23.39
N HIS A 10 -17.96 21.85 23.70
CA HIS A 10 -16.75 21.14 23.31
C HIS A 10 -16.52 19.88 24.11
N GLN A 11 -16.77 19.95 25.41
CA GLN A 11 -16.66 18.82 26.32
C GLN A 11 -17.59 17.70 25.88
N ALA A 12 -18.85 17.99 25.56
CA ALA A 12 -19.80 16.99 25.04
C ALA A 12 -19.31 16.31 23.74
N VAL A 13 -18.62 17.05 22.86
CA VAL A 13 -18.02 16.47 21.65
C VAL A 13 -16.79 15.61 21.97
N ALA A 14 -15.97 16.01 22.95
CA ALA A 14 -14.84 15.21 23.43
C ALA A 14 -15.30 13.88 24.02
N GLU A 15 -16.31 13.92 24.88
CA GLU A 15 -16.86 12.75 25.55
C GLU A 15 -17.48 11.76 24.56
N LYS A 16 -18.24 12.27 23.58
CA LYS A 16 -18.77 11.45 22.47
C LYS A 16 -17.67 10.71 21.71
N ASN A 17 -16.45 11.27 21.69
CA ASN A 17 -15.29 10.70 21.02
C ASN A 17 -14.38 9.89 21.96
N GLY A 18 -14.79 9.61 23.20
CA GLY A 18 -14.01 8.84 24.18
C GLY A 18 -12.82 9.60 24.78
N HIS A 19 -12.91 10.92 24.85
CA HIS A 19 -11.86 11.77 25.41
C HIS A 19 -12.44 12.81 26.39
N LYS A 20 -11.59 13.41 27.22
CA LYS A 20 -11.93 14.57 28.04
C LYS A 20 -11.01 15.75 27.69
N ILE A 21 -11.52 16.98 27.77
CA ILE A 21 -10.69 18.18 27.67
C ILE A 21 -10.02 18.41 29.02
N VAL A 22 -8.70 18.40 29.06
CA VAL A 22 -7.91 18.64 30.29
C VAL A 22 -7.56 20.10 30.43
N SER A 23 -7.28 20.78 29.31
CA SER A 23 -7.02 22.22 29.28
C SER A 23 -7.35 22.80 27.90
N GLY A 24 -7.72 24.08 27.88
CA GLY A 24 -7.94 24.84 26.66
C GLY A 24 -7.00 26.03 26.63
N ASN A 25 -6.10 26.08 25.65
CA ASN A 25 -5.21 27.22 25.45
C ASN A 25 -5.66 27.99 24.22
N HIS A 26 -5.91 29.29 24.40
CA HIS A 26 -6.12 30.19 23.29
C HIS A 26 -4.75 30.48 22.66
N VAL A 27 -4.41 29.80 21.57
CA VAL A 27 -3.16 30.07 20.85
C VAL A 27 -3.35 31.32 20.00
N ILE A 28 -3.19 32.50 20.61
CA ILE A 28 -3.05 33.77 19.89
C ILE A 28 -1.63 33.80 19.34
N LYS A 29 -1.43 33.35 18.10
CA LYS A 29 -0.16 33.57 17.39
C LYS A 29 -0.29 34.81 16.50
N THR A 30 -0.42 35.97 17.13
CA THR A 30 0.19 37.26 16.76
C THR A 30 -0.27 38.34 17.72
N ARG A 31 0.69 39.21 18.09
CA ARG A 31 0.53 40.48 18.82
C ARG A 31 -0.60 41.27 18.13
N ASP A 32 -1.67 41.58 18.86
CA ASP A 32 -2.90 42.29 18.45
C ASP A 32 -4.11 41.41 18.03
N ASP A 33 -4.36 40.41 18.89
CA ASP A 33 -5.64 40.01 19.50
C ASP A 33 -6.95 40.06 18.68
N ARG A 34 -7.38 38.84 18.31
CA ARG A 34 -8.74 38.38 17.93
C ARG A 34 -9.11 38.39 16.47
N THR A 35 -8.24 38.85 15.56
CA THR A 35 -8.57 38.88 14.14
C THR A 35 -7.64 38.05 13.26
N ASP A 36 -8.15 37.53 12.14
CA ASP A 36 -7.35 36.92 11.08
C ASP A 36 -6.52 38.00 10.35
N LYS A 37 -5.72 37.58 9.36
CA LYS A 37 -4.92 38.51 8.53
C LYS A 37 -5.73 39.61 7.80
N ASN A 38 -7.07 39.51 7.83
CA ASN A 38 -7.99 40.48 7.22
C ASN A 38 -8.78 41.28 8.27
N GLY A 39 -8.46 41.19 9.57
CA GLY A 39 -9.19 41.90 10.60
C GLY A 39 -10.52 41.24 11.00
N GLN A 40 -10.81 40.00 10.57
CA GLN A 40 -12.05 39.30 10.94
C GLN A 40 -11.90 38.48 12.23
N PRO A 41 -12.90 38.42 13.12
CA PRO A 41 -12.85 37.61 14.33
C PRO A 41 -12.43 36.16 14.05
N LEU A 42 -11.43 35.65 14.77
CA LEU A 42 -10.99 34.25 14.65
C LEU A 42 -12.19 33.33 14.85
N LYS A 43 -12.38 32.40 13.91
CA LYS A 43 -13.47 31.45 13.98
C LYS A 43 -13.10 30.42 15.05
N HIS A 44 -14.11 29.93 15.76
CA HIS A 44 -14.04 28.87 16.78
C HIS A 44 -13.26 27.59 16.38
N ARG A 45 -12.87 27.44 15.11
CA ARG A 45 -12.04 26.34 14.61
C ARG A 45 -10.57 26.43 15.05
N ASP A 46 -10.13 27.59 15.56
CA ASP A 46 -8.71 27.88 15.85
C ASP A 46 -8.30 27.64 17.31
N PHE A 47 -9.25 27.26 18.17
CA PHE A 47 -8.94 26.89 19.56
C PHE A 47 -8.19 25.56 19.63
N ARG A 48 -7.07 25.54 20.37
CA ARG A 48 -6.38 24.32 20.74
C ARG A 48 -6.84 23.83 22.11
N TYR A 49 -7.15 22.56 22.17
CA TYR A 49 -7.45 21.86 23.40
C TYR A 49 -6.46 20.72 23.60
N THR A 50 -6.10 20.51 24.86
CA THR A 50 -5.43 19.30 25.31
C THR A 50 -6.51 18.28 25.64
N PHE A 51 -6.52 17.19 24.89
CA PHE A 51 -7.42 16.06 25.10
C PHE A 51 -6.68 14.96 25.83
N GLU A 52 -7.39 14.23 26.70
CA GLU A 52 -6.91 12.99 27.30
C GLU A 52 -7.82 11.84 26.89
N CYS A 53 -7.24 10.73 26.42
CA CYS A 53 -8.01 9.52 26.12
C CYS A 53 -8.24 8.65 27.36
N GLU A 54 -9.06 7.62 27.23
CA GLU A 54 -9.34 6.63 28.29
C GLU A 54 -8.09 5.94 28.87
N HIS A 55 -6.97 5.95 28.13
CA HIS A 55 -5.68 5.39 28.57
C HIS A 55 -4.76 6.44 29.23
N GLY A 56 -5.25 7.66 29.47
CA GLY A 56 -4.48 8.74 30.11
C GLY A 56 -3.50 9.50 29.20
N HIS A 57 -3.45 9.20 27.89
CA HIS A 57 -2.58 9.92 26.97
C HIS A 57 -3.11 11.31 26.64
N GLN A 58 -2.29 12.33 26.85
CA GLN A 58 -2.63 13.72 26.51
C GLN A 58 -2.11 14.12 25.14
N PHE A 59 -2.89 14.87 24.38
CA PHE A 59 -2.49 15.39 23.08
C PHE A 59 -3.24 16.67 22.69
N GLU A 60 -2.56 17.58 22.00
CA GLU A 60 -3.16 18.83 21.53
C GLU A 60 -3.81 18.70 20.15
N ARG A 61 -5.03 19.22 19.98
CA ARG A 61 -5.69 19.37 18.68
C ARG A 61 -6.52 20.64 18.60
N PHE A 62 -6.74 21.09 17.36
CA PHE A 62 -7.70 22.14 17.05
C PHE A 62 -9.12 21.59 17.07
N MET A 63 -10.05 22.29 17.72
CA MET A 63 -11.44 21.83 17.81
C MET A 63 -12.12 21.70 16.46
N GLY A 64 -11.79 22.59 15.50
CA GLY A 64 -12.31 22.51 14.14
C GLY A 64 -11.98 21.19 13.44
N ARG A 65 -10.84 20.58 13.77
CA ARG A 65 -10.41 19.27 13.23
C ARG A 65 -10.85 18.09 14.11
N TYR A 66 -11.33 18.37 15.32
CA TYR A 66 -11.67 17.35 16.31
C TYR A 66 -13.08 16.77 16.14
N ARG A 67 -13.96 17.43 15.38
CA ARG A 67 -15.33 16.96 15.09
C ARG A 67 -15.40 15.57 14.43
N ILE A 68 -14.29 15.07 13.86
CA ILE A 68 -14.20 13.77 13.18
C ILE A 68 -13.76 12.65 14.15
N ALA A 69 -13.75 12.89 15.47
CA ALA A 69 -13.32 11.90 16.47
C ALA A 69 -11.92 11.33 16.17
N PRO A 70 -10.88 12.17 16.03
CA PRO A 70 -9.55 11.67 15.73
C PRO A 70 -9.09 10.75 16.87
N PRO A 71 -8.57 9.55 16.56
CA PRO A 71 -8.06 8.66 17.59
C PRO A 71 -6.87 9.31 18.30
N CYS A 72 -6.69 8.97 19.58
CA CYS A 72 -5.48 9.32 20.32
C CYS A 72 -4.24 8.90 19.50
N PRO A 73 -3.29 9.81 19.22
CA PRO A 73 -2.14 9.51 18.38
C PRO A 73 -1.25 8.41 18.96
N VAL A 74 -1.15 8.34 20.30
CA VAL A 74 -0.39 7.29 20.99
C VAL A 74 -1.11 5.94 20.86
N CYS A 75 -2.41 5.87 21.19
CA CYS A 75 -3.18 4.64 21.01
C CYS A 75 -3.18 4.17 19.55
N LYS A 76 -3.27 5.09 18.59
CA LYS A 76 -3.17 4.77 17.16
C LYS A 76 -1.80 4.17 16.82
N LYS A 77 -0.71 4.78 17.29
CA LYS A 77 0.65 4.27 17.09
C LYS A 77 0.83 2.87 17.69
N ASN A 78 0.31 2.65 18.89
CA ASN A 78 0.37 1.35 19.56
C ASN A 78 -0.42 0.29 18.80
N LYS A 79 -1.69 0.58 18.43
CA LYS A 79 -2.50 -0.34 17.59
C LYS A 79 -1.81 -0.71 16.27
N THR A 80 -1.15 0.26 15.63
CA THR A 80 -0.37 0.00 14.41
C THR A 80 0.84 -0.90 14.70
N ALA A 81 1.55 -0.67 15.81
CA ALA A 81 2.67 -1.52 16.22
C ALA A 81 2.21 -2.94 16.55
N ASP A 82 1.11 -3.11 17.30
CA ASP A 82 0.53 -4.42 17.63
C ASP A 82 0.11 -5.18 16.37
N TYR A 83 -0.50 -4.47 15.42
CA TYR A 83 -0.89 -5.03 14.13
C TYR A 83 0.32 -5.56 13.34
N TYR A 84 1.41 -4.79 13.27
CA TYR A 84 2.64 -5.24 12.61
C TYR A 84 3.37 -6.33 13.39
N ALA A 85 3.36 -6.29 14.72
CA ALA A 85 3.92 -7.32 15.57
C ALA A 85 3.23 -8.67 15.35
N ALA A 86 1.90 -8.69 15.30
CA ALA A 86 1.13 -9.89 14.98
C ALA A 86 1.47 -10.42 13.58
N ALA A 87 1.53 -9.55 12.56
CA ALA A 87 1.88 -9.93 11.19
C ALA A 87 3.32 -10.44 11.06
N ALA A 88 4.26 -9.86 11.80
CA ALA A 88 5.65 -10.29 11.87
C ALA A 88 5.77 -11.69 12.50
N LEU A 89 5.10 -11.91 13.63
CA LEU A 89 5.14 -13.17 14.36
C LEU A 89 4.59 -14.32 13.53
N GLU A 90 3.45 -14.12 12.85
CA GLU A 90 2.85 -15.08 11.92
C GLU A 90 3.83 -15.52 10.79
N ARG A 91 4.82 -14.68 10.48
CA ARG A 91 5.79 -14.90 9.40
C ARG A 91 7.17 -15.32 9.89
N GLY A 92 7.33 -15.61 11.18
CA GLY A 92 8.61 -16.03 11.77
C GLY A 92 9.55 -14.88 12.09
N PHE A 93 9.00 -13.71 12.43
CA PHE A 93 9.77 -12.52 12.81
C PHE A 93 9.30 -11.92 14.13
N GLU A 94 10.22 -11.27 14.83
CA GLU A 94 9.94 -10.32 15.90
C GLU A 94 9.88 -8.90 15.31
N TYR A 95 8.86 -8.12 15.69
CA TYR A 95 8.76 -6.72 15.31
C TYR A 95 9.76 -5.86 16.08
N VAL A 96 10.51 -5.00 15.38
CA VAL A 96 11.50 -4.09 15.99
C VAL A 96 10.96 -2.66 16.00
N THR A 97 10.67 -2.11 14.82
CA THR A 97 10.17 -0.73 14.68
C THR A 97 9.41 -0.53 13.38
N HIS A 98 8.67 0.57 13.28
CA HIS A 98 8.13 1.05 12.00
C HIS A 98 8.36 2.55 11.86
N TYR A 99 8.55 2.99 10.62
CA TYR A 99 8.75 4.40 10.28
C TYR A 99 8.21 4.68 8.88
N THR A 100 7.95 5.95 8.58
CA THR A 100 7.64 6.40 7.21
C THR A 100 8.85 7.17 6.69
N ASP A 101 9.29 6.88 5.48
CA ASP A 101 10.31 7.71 4.85
C ASP A 101 9.73 9.11 4.57
N ASN A 102 10.43 10.18 4.91
CA ASN A 102 9.90 11.54 4.68
C ASN A 102 10.13 12.01 3.22
N SER A 103 10.13 11.07 2.26
CA SER A 103 10.58 11.27 0.88
C SER A 103 9.54 11.95 -0.02
N GLY A 104 8.32 12.17 0.46
CA GLY A 104 7.30 12.94 -0.27
C GLY A 104 5.86 12.41 -0.10
N PRO A 105 4.94 12.83 -1.00
CA PRO A 105 3.53 12.45 -0.94
C PRO A 105 3.27 10.95 -1.14
N ASN A 106 4.26 10.22 -1.67
CA ASN A 106 4.22 8.78 -1.90
C ASN A 106 5.08 7.99 -0.88
N SER A 107 5.37 8.60 0.27
CA SER A 107 6.09 7.95 1.36
C SER A 107 5.43 6.63 1.77
N GLN A 108 6.24 5.60 1.92
CA GLN A 108 5.78 4.27 2.32
C GLN A 108 6.15 4.01 3.78
N ALA A 109 5.24 3.37 4.49
CA ALA A 109 5.58 2.84 5.80
C ALA A 109 6.50 1.64 5.65
N HIS A 110 7.59 1.65 6.40
CA HIS A 110 8.56 0.57 6.54
C HIS A 110 8.46 -0.03 7.94
N VAL A 111 8.77 -1.33 8.04
CA VAL A 111 8.81 -2.08 9.30
C VAL A 111 10.13 -2.85 9.34
N ASP A 112 10.89 -2.66 10.41
CA ASP A 112 12.05 -3.49 10.71
C ASP A 112 11.60 -4.67 11.57
N CYS A 113 12.04 -5.85 11.14
CA CYS A 113 11.68 -7.11 11.75
C CYS A 113 12.95 -7.95 11.94
N ARG A 114 13.11 -8.56 13.10
CA ARG A 114 14.19 -9.51 13.41
C ARG A 114 13.73 -10.93 13.13
N CYS A 115 14.48 -11.70 12.37
CA CYS A 115 14.13 -13.09 12.11
C CYS A 115 14.25 -13.92 13.41
N LEU A 116 13.23 -14.73 13.72
CA LEU A 116 13.25 -15.59 14.90
C LEU A 116 14.22 -16.78 14.79
N GLU A 117 14.67 -17.11 13.57
CA GLU A 117 15.58 -18.24 13.33
C GLU A 117 17.05 -17.81 13.32
N CYS A 118 17.44 -16.82 12.49
CA CYS A 118 18.85 -16.37 12.45
C CYS A 118 19.15 -15.09 13.22
N GLY A 119 18.14 -14.38 13.75
CA GLY A 119 18.34 -13.12 14.48
C GLY A 119 18.65 -11.89 13.61
N GLU A 120 18.72 -12.02 12.29
CA GLU A 120 19.02 -10.90 11.39
C GLU A 120 17.85 -9.92 11.28
N VAL A 121 18.14 -8.62 11.20
CA VAL A 121 17.14 -7.57 11.04
C VAL A 121 16.94 -7.26 9.55
N SER A 122 15.69 -7.28 9.10
CA SER A 122 15.29 -6.95 7.74
C SER A 122 14.23 -5.87 7.72
N THR A 123 14.37 -4.93 6.79
CA THR A 123 13.38 -3.87 6.54
C THR A 123 12.40 -4.30 5.44
N PHE A 124 11.11 -4.19 5.73
CA PHE A 124 10.03 -4.48 4.81
C PHE A 124 9.16 -3.24 4.57
N GLY A 125 8.56 -3.12 3.39
CA GLY A 125 7.39 -2.27 3.25
C GLY A 125 6.25 -2.83 4.11
N ALA A 126 5.55 -1.99 4.87
CA ALA A 126 4.47 -2.41 5.77
C ALA A 126 3.36 -3.19 5.04
N SER A 127 3.07 -2.80 3.79
CA SER A 127 2.13 -3.52 2.92
C SER A 127 2.62 -4.91 2.54
N ASN A 128 3.92 -5.10 2.34
CA ASN A 128 4.50 -6.41 2.05
C ASN A 128 4.42 -7.30 3.29
N LEU A 129 4.79 -6.79 4.47
CA LEU A 129 4.68 -7.56 5.72
C LEU A 129 3.25 -8.06 5.96
N THR A 130 2.24 -7.25 5.62
CA THR A 130 0.83 -7.58 5.90
C THR A 130 0.15 -8.39 4.79
N ARG A 131 0.57 -8.25 3.52
CA ARG A 131 -0.13 -8.84 2.36
C ARG A 131 0.64 -9.96 1.65
N SER A 132 1.94 -10.09 1.89
CA SER A 132 2.78 -11.05 1.17
C SER A 132 3.42 -12.08 2.10
N SER A 133 3.87 -13.18 1.51
CA SER A 133 4.70 -14.20 2.15
C SER A 133 6.12 -13.69 2.31
N VAL A 134 6.33 -12.74 3.22
CA VAL A 134 7.67 -12.27 3.58
C VAL A 134 8.40 -13.40 4.31
N ARG A 135 9.67 -13.59 3.97
CA ARG A 135 10.59 -14.60 4.52
C ARG A 135 11.94 -13.97 4.80
N CYS A 136 12.67 -14.55 5.75
CA CYS A 136 13.99 -14.03 6.11
C CYS A 136 14.98 -14.36 4.99
N ARG A 137 15.65 -13.34 4.47
CA ARG A 137 16.65 -13.51 3.42
C ARG A 137 17.87 -14.32 3.88
N HIS A 138 18.11 -14.47 5.16
CA HIS A 138 19.29 -15.17 5.66
C HIS A 138 19.01 -16.64 5.98
N CYS A 139 17.77 -16.97 6.39
CA CYS A 139 17.38 -18.34 6.69
C CYS A 139 16.88 -19.09 5.46
N GLU A 140 16.21 -18.39 4.54
CA GLU A 140 15.89 -18.95 3.24
C GLU A 140 17.21 -19.07 2.47
N ALA A 141 17.64 -20.30 2.17
CA ALA A 141 18.95 -20.64 1.57
C ALA A 141 19.31 -19.86 0.27
N GLY A 142 18.37 -19.09 -0.28
CA GLY A 142 18.56 -18.21 -1.42
C GLY A 142 18.11 -16.76 -1.17
N GLY A 143 18.61 -16.10 -0.12
CA GLY A 143 18.38 -14.70 0.31
C GLY A 143 18.29 -13.56 -0.71
N ARG A 144 18.42 -13.86 -1.99
CA ARG A 144 17.99 -13.05 -3.12
C ARG A 144 16.80 -13.70 -3.80
N ARG A 145 15.58 -13.57 -3.25
CA ARG A 145 14.32 -14.01 -3.92
C ARG A 145 14.53 -15.34 -4.66
N ASN A 146 14.90 -16.41 -3.96
CA ASN A 146 15.10 -17.77 -4.44
C ASN A 146 15.14 -17.86 -5.98
N ARG A 147 16.30 -17.53 -6.58
CA ARG A 147 16.47 -17.67 -8.02
C ARG A 147 16.10 -19.09 -8.45
N GLU A 148 16.35 -20.06 -7.57
CA GLU A 148 16.16 -21.50 -7.71
C GLU A 148 14.72 -21.99 -7.52
N GLU A 149 13.77 -21.13 -7.15
CA GLU A 149 12.36 -21.54 -7.12
C GLU A 149 11.84 -21.74 -8.55
N ALA A 150 11.13 -22.86 -8.74
CA ALA A 150 10.43 -23.13 -9.97
C ALA A 150 9.53 -21.93 -10.34
N SER A 151 9.60 -21.53 -11.61
CA SER A 151 8.84 -20.43 -12.17
C SER A 151 8.26 -20.88 -13.49
N CYS A 152 7.12 -20.33 -13.91
CA CYS A 152 6.55 -20.66 -15.20
C CYS A 152 6.67 -19.50 -16.18
N THR A 153 6.78 -19.81 -17.48
CA THR A 153 6.33 -18.92 -18.55
C THR A 153 4.88 -19.22 -18.86
N TYR A 154 4.12 -18.20 -19.22
CA TYR A 154 2.70 -18.33 -19.58
C TYR A 154 2.39 -17.48 -20.81
N ILE A 155 1.39 -17.94 -21.56
CA ILE A 155 0.73 -17.21 -22.64
C ILE A 155 -0.76 -17.25 -22.33
N VAL A 156 -1.39 -16.09 -22.24
CA VAL A 156 -2.81 -15.96 -21.95
C VAL A 156 -3.49 -15.12 -23.00
N LYS A 157 -4.70 -15.52 -23.37
CA LYS A 157 -5.62 -14.71 -24.16
C LYS A 157 -6.43 -13.86 -23.20
N VAL A 158 -6.51 -12.56 -23.48
CA VAL A 158 -7.27 -11.60 -22.69
C VAL A 158 -8.40 -11.07 -23.56
N THR A 159 -9.63 -11.11 -23.06
CA THR A 159 -10.82 -10.57 -23.74
C THR A 159 -11.45 -9.50 -22.87
N MET A 160 -11.40 -8.26 -23.34
CA MET A 160 -11.94 -7.08 -22.68
C MET A 160 -13.48 -7.06 -22.75
N ALA A 161 -14.12 -6.21 -21.94
CA ALA A 161 -15.58 -6.12 -21.87
C ALA A 161 -16.25 -5.65 -23.18
N ASP A 162 -15.53 -4.91 -24.01
CA ASP A 162 -15.97 -4.45 -25.34
C ASP A 162 -15.71 -5.48 -26.46
N GLY A 163 -15.20 -6.65 -26.11
CA GLY A 163 -14.87 -7.72 -27.05
C GLY A 163 -13.46 -7.64 -27.64
N GLN A 164 -12.68 -6.60 -27.36
CA GLN A 164 -11.30 -6.51 -27.81
C GLN A 164 -10.46 -7.66 -27.23
N GLN A 165 -9.60 -8.25 -28.06
CA GLN A 165 -8.76 -9.38 -27.69
C GLN A 165 -7.28 -9.08 -27.90
N TRP A 166 -6.44 -9.58 -27.00
CA TRP A 166 -4.99 -9.49 -27.09
C TRP A 166 -4.34 -10.63 -26.32
N VAL A 167 -3.04 -10.82 -26.51
CA VAL A 167 -2.25 -11.86 -25.86
C VAL A 167 -1.27 -11.24 -24.89
N LYS A 168 -1.16 -11.82 -23.69
CA LYS A 168 -0.09 -11.50 -22.74
C LYS A 168 0.83 -12.69 -22.58
N ALA A 169 2.13 -12.44 -22.72
CA ALA A 169 3.15 -13.43 -22.44
C ALA A 169 4.12 -12.92 -21.36
N GLY A 170 4.49 -13.79 -20.43
CA GLY A 170 5.41 -13.43 -19.36
C GLY A 170 5.85 -14.61 -18.51
N SER A 171 6.62 -14.34 -17.47
CA SER A 171 6.99 -15.31 -16.44
C SER A 171 6.42 -14.95 -15.07
N SER A 172 6.11 -15.95 -14.26
CA SER A 172 5.63 -15.79 -12.88
C SER A 172 5.91 -17.02 -12.03
N ARG A 173 6.18 -16.81 -10.73
CA ARG A 173 6.19 -17.88 -9.72
C ARG A 173 4.77 -18.22 -9.22
N LEU A 174 3.87 -17.25 -9.31
CA LEU A 174 2.50 -17.38 -8.82
C LEU A 174 1.56 -17.20 -10.02
N LEU A 175 1.42 -18.25 -10.83
CA LEU A 175 0.64 -18.21 -12.06
C LEU A 175 -0.80 -17.78 -11.78
N GLN A 176 -1.48 -18.44 -10.85
CA GLN A 176 -2.88 -18.17 -10.52
C GLN A 176 -3.10 -16.70 -10.07
N TYR A 177 -2.25 -16.19 -9.18
CA TYR A 177 -2.28 -14.79 -8.75
C TYR A 177 -2.06 -13.83 -9.93
N ARG A 178 -1.16 -14.18 -10.86
CA ARG A 178 -0.90 -13.36 -12.05
C ARG A 178 -2.12 -13.31 -12.97
N LEU A 179 -2.79 -14.44 -13.22
CA LEU A 179 -4.02 -14.51 -14.02
C LEU A 179 -5.14 -13.65 -13.40
N GLN A 180 -5.35 -13.78 -12.08
CA GLN A 180 -6.34 -12.97 -11.35
C GLN A 180 -6.06 -11.47 -11.41
N ASN A 181 -4.79 -11.07 -11.30
CA ASN A 181 -4.39 -9.67 -11.43
C ASN A 181 -4.61 -9.12 -12.85
N ILE A 182 -4.33 -9.91 -13.88
CA ILE A 182 -4.59 -9.49 -15.27
C ILE A 182 -6.10 -9.31 -15.46
N ALA A 183 -6.91 -10.27 -15.01
CA ALA A 183 -8.36 -10.20 -15.12
C ALA A 183 -8.94 -8.98 -14.37
N SER A 184 -8.56 -8.80 -13.10
CA SER A 184 -9.12 -7.74 -12.25
C SER A 184 -8.71 -6.34 -12.70
N LYS A 185 -7.44 -6.12 -13.04
CA LYS A 185 -6.96 -4.78 -13.43
C LYS A 185 -7.47 -4.35 -14.79
N ASN A 186 -7.56 -5.27 -15.75
CA ASN A 186 -8.08 -4.98 -17.09
C ASN A 186 -9.61 -5.13 -17.18
N ARG A 187 -10.28 -5.60 -16.11
CA ARG A 187 -11.72 -5.95 -16.12
C ARG A 187 -12.07 -6.89 -17.29
N ALA A 188 -11.23 -7.91 -17.47
CA ALA A 188 -11.23 -8.77 -18.65
C ALA A 188 -11.36 -10.25 -18.28
N ALA A 189 -11.89 -11.05 -19.20
CA ALA A 189 -11.76 -12.50 -19.14
C ALA A 189 -10.34 -12.92 -19.54
N VAL A 190 -9.78 -13.90 -18.84
CA VAL A 190 -8.42 -14.40 -19.08
C VAL A 190 -8.45 -15.91 -19.25
N GLU A 191 -7.95 -16.37 -20.40
CA GLU A 191 -7.84 -17.78 -20.76
C GLU A 191 -6.35 -18.16 -20.82
N LEU A 192 -5.96 -19.20 -20.07
CA LEU A 192 -4.60 -19.73 -20.12
C LEU A 192 -4.44 -20.60 -21.37
N VAL A 193 -3.67 -20.12 -22.34
CA VAL A 193 -3.42 -20.83 -23.60
C VAL A 193 -2.32 -21.87 -23.42
N ARG A 194 -1.20 -21.46 -22.82
CA ARG A 194 -0.03 -22.33 -22.60
C ARG A 194 0.74 -21.89 -21.38
N TYR A 195 1.35 -22.84 -20.68
CA TYR A 195 2.41 -22.55 -19.71
C TYR A 195 3.48 -23.63 -19.73
N THR A 196 4.69 -23.25 -19.32
CA THR A 196 5.83 -24.16 -19.16
C THR A 196 6.46 -23.88 -17.81
N VAL A 197 6.68 -24.92 -17.00
CA VAL A 197 7.41 -24.83 -15.74
C VAL A 197 8.90 -24.93 -16.01
N HIS A 198 9.67 -24.01 -15.42
CA HIS A 198 11.11 -23.95 -15.46
C HIS A 198 11.66 -24.30 -14.09
N PRO A 199 12.88 -24.87 -14.01
CA PRO A 199 13.49 -25.24 -12.74
C PRO A 199 13.69 -24.03 -11.83
N ASP A 200 13.91 -22.86 -12.42
CA ASP A 200 14.29 -21.65 -11.70
C ASP A 200 13.78 -20.39 -12.43
N ARG A 201 13.85 -19.25 -11.74
CA ARG A 201 13.41 -17.95 -12.27
C ARG A 201 14.30 -17.43 -13.42
N PRO A 202 15.65 -17.48 -13.35
CA PRO A 202 16.49 -17.13 -14.49
C PRO A 202 16.15 -17.86 -15.79
N ALA A 203 15.88 -19.17 -15.71
CA ALA A 203 15.48 -19.99 -16.85
C ALA A 203 14.12 -19.54 -17.41
N ALA A 204 13.12 -19.31 -16.54
CA ALA A 204 11.83 -18.77 -16.98
C ALA A 204 11.96 -17.39 -17.64
N TYR A 205 12.80 -16.51 -17.07
CA TYR A 205 13.05 -15.18 -17.63
C TYR A 205 13.76 -15.25 -18.98
N LYS A 206 14.77 -16.12 -19.12
CA LYS A 206 15.47 -16.34 -20.40
C LYS A 206 14.51 -16.87 -21.48
N ALA A 207 13.65 -17.83 -21.13
CA ALA A 207 12.63 -18.34 -22.03
C ALA A 207 11.60 -17.26 -22.42
N GLU A 208 11.20 -16.41 -21.47
CA GLU A 208 10.35 -15.25 -21.74
C GLU A 208 11.01 -14.26 -22.71
N GLN A 209 12.29 -13.91 -22.51
CA GLN A 209 12.99 -12.99 -23.41
C GLN A 209 13.09 -13.56 -24.83
N PHE A 210 13.46 -14.85 -24.96
CA PHE A 210 13.49 -15.52 -26.25
C PHE A 210 12.14 -15.47 -26.96
N PHE A 211 11.04 -15.72 -26.24
CA PHE A 211 9.69 -15.59 -26.78
C PHE A 211 9.41 -14.15 -27.26
N LYS A 212 9.75 -13.14 -26.44
CA LYS A 212 9.53 -11.73 -26.79
C LYS A 212 10.31 -11.30 -28.02
N GLU A 213 11.52 -11.81 -28.20
CA GLU A 213 12.35 -11.56 -29.38
C GLU A 213 11.77 -12.25 -30.61
N GLN A 214 11.40 -13.52 -30.49
CA GLN A 214 10.82 -14.31 -31.59
C GLN A 214 9.53 -13.70 -32.14
N PHE A 215 8.67 -13.17 -31.25
CA PHE A 215 7.37 -12.60 -31.62
C PHE A 215 7.33 -11.06 -31.53
N ALA A 216 8.48 -10.40 -31.64
CA ALA A 216 8.56 -8.94 -31.53
C ALA A 216 7.66 -8.20 -32.55
N ALA A 217 7.45 -8.78 -33.73
CA ALA A 217 6.60 -8.22 -34.78
C ALA A 217 5.10 -8.15 -34.40
N TYR A 218 4.64 -8.97 -33.45
CA TYR A 218 3.26 -8.97 -32.96
C TYR A 218 3.07 -8.08 -31.74
N ARG A 219 4.12 -7.42 -31.26
CA ARG A 219 4.04 -6.60 -30.04
C ARG A 219 3.17 -5.37 -30.30
N ILE A 220 2.21 -5.13 -29.40
CA ILE A 220 1.40 -3.91 -29.42
C ILE A 220 2.27 -2.76 -28.88
N ASP A 221 2.26 -1.61 -29.56
CA ASP A 221 2.98 -0.44 -29.08
C ASP A 221 2.47 0.00 -27.69
N PHE A 222 3.32 0.66 -26.91
CA PHE A 222 2.91 1.10 -25.58
C PHE A 222 1.73 2.07 -25.62
N ASP A 223 1.74 3.03 -26.55
CA ASP A 223 0.68 4.04 -26.66
C ASP A 223 -0.62 3.39 -27.15
N ASP A 224 -0.54 2.50 -28.16
CA ASP A 224 -1.67 1.70 -28.63
C ASP A 224 -2.27 0.85 -27.49
N ALA A 225 -1.43 0.22 -26.67
CA ALA A 225 -1.90 -0.57 -25.53
C ALA A 225 -2.64 0.28 -24.49
N VAL A 226 -2.20 1.53 -24.27
CA VAL A 226 -2.89 2.49 -23.39
C VAL A 226 -4.23 2.90 -23.98
N ASP A 227 -4.28 3.16 -25.28
CA ASP A 227 -5.51 3.52 -26.01
C ASP A 227 -6.53 2.36 -26.02
N MET A 228 -6.05 1.12 -26.05
CA MET A 228 -6.83 -0.10 -25.85
C MET A 228 -7.33 -0.29 -24.40
N GLY A 229 -6.96 0.59 -23.47
CA GLY A 229 -7.34 0.50 -22.06
C GLY A 229 -6.63 -0.62 -21.28
N ILE A 230 -5.49 -1.12 -21.78
CA ILE A 230 -4.70 -2.14 -21.09
C ILE A 230 -4.00 -1.49 -19.89
N SER A 231 -4.32 -1.93 -18.68
CA SER A 231 -3.77 -1.38 -17.43
C SER A 231 -2.68 -2.27 -16.80
N ASP A 232 -2.73 -3.60 -17.01
CA ASP A 232 -1.68 -4.53 -16.59
C ASP A 232 -1.12 -5.31 -17.78
N GLY A 233 0.06 -4.89 -18.24
CA GLY A 233 0.76 -5.58 -19.33
C GLY A 233 1.03 -4.77 -20.57
N THR A 234 0.93 -3.45 -20.52
CA THR A 234 1.20 -2.58 -21.68
C THR A 234 2.53 -2.88 -22.38
N LYS A 235 3.56 -3.31 -21.63
CA LYS A 235 4.86 -3.69 -22.21
C LYS A 235 4.97 -5.14 -22.65
N GLU A 236 3.99 -5.97 -22.33
CA GLU A 236 3.95 -7.42 -22.62
C GLU A 236 2.68 -7.83 -23.37
N ALA A 237 2.05 -6.88 -24.08
CA ALA A 237 0.86 -7.10 -24.88
C ALA A 237 1.24 -7.40 -26.33
N PHE A 238 0.56 -8.37 -26.92
CA PHE A 238 0.74 -8.84 -28.28
C PHE A 238 -0.61 -8.93 -28.99
N GLN A 239 -0.58 -8.78 -30.30
CA GLN A 239 -1.71 -8.97 -31.20
C GLN A 239 -2.27 -10.40 -31.10
N ILE A 240 -3.57 -10.57 -31.36
CA ILE A 240 -4.26 -11.85 -31.15
C ILE A 240 -3.85 -12.91 -32.19
N GLU A 241 -3.46 -12.46 -33.37
CA GLU A 241 -2.94 -13.23 -34.50
C GLU A 241 -1.69 -14.03 -34.13
N LEU A 242 -0.97 -13.63 -33.07
CA LEU A 242 0.13 -14.40 -32.51
C LEU A 242 -0.28 -15.84 -32.19
N LEU A 243 -1.53 -16.07 -31.75
CA LEU A 243 -2.01 -17.41 -31.39
C LEU A 243 -2.06 -18.38 -32.57
N GLU A 244 -2.24 -17.87 -33.79
CA GLU A 244 -2.23 -18.70 -35.01
C GLU A 244 -0.83 -19.25 -35.28
N GLY A 245 0.21 -18.47 -34.98
CA GLY A 245 1.61 -18.88 -35.10
C GLY A 245 2.14 -19.76 -33.96
N LEU A 246 1.31 -20.08 -32.95
CA LEU A 246 1.68 -20.97 -31.84
C LEU A 246 1.20 -22.42 -32.01
N GLN A 247 0.36 -22.69 -33.01
CA GLN A 247 -0.13 -24.03 -33.34
C GLN A 247 0.96 -24.86 -34.04
#